data_AF-A0A6G3TP98-F1
#
_entry.id   AF-A0A6G3TP98-F1
#
_cell.length_a   1.000
_cell.length_b   1.000
_cell.length_c   1.000
_cell.angle_alpha   90.00
_cell.angle_beta   90.00
_cell.angle_gamma   90.00
#
_symmetry.space_group_name_H-M   'P 1'
#
loop_
_entity.id
_entity.type
_entity.pdbx_description
1 polymer ?
#
loop_
_entity_poly.entity_id
_entity_poly.type
_entity_poly.pdbx_seq_one_letter_code
_entity_poly.pdbx_strand_id
1 'polypeptide(L)'
;MVEVPGSHSGWTFVTNHARVLAAIADNPNVRIRDIAVHCRLTERAVQRIISDLEQDGYLSHTRDGRSNTYRIEPDKVLRHPAEAGLTVAALLSLLVQDETDHGRSAGPASRTSPFSTAR
;
A
#
# COMPACT_ATOMS: atom_id res chain seq x y z
N MET A 1 -15.70 -19.76 -10.73
CA MET A 1 -14.26 -19.98 -10.50
C MET A 1 -13.65 -18.60 -10.32
N VAL A 2 -13.49 -18.14 -9.08
CA VAL A 2 -12.85 -16.85 -8.79
C VAL A 2 -11.37 -17.16 -8.63
N GLU A 3 -10.56 -16.75 -9.62
CA GLU A 3 -9.11 -16.82 -9.51
C GLU A 3 -8.68 -15.98 -8.31
N VAL A 4 -8.23 -16.65 -7.25
CA VAL A 4 -7.43 -16.02 -6.20
C VAL A 4 -6.12 -15.65 -6.89
N PRO A 5 -5.74 -14.37 -7.00
CA PRO A 5 -4.47 -14.00 -7.59
C PRO A 5 -3.38 -14.73 -6.82
N GLY A 6 -2.63 -15.60 -7.51
CA GLY A 6 -1.54 -16.35 -6.89
C GLY A 6 -0.65 -15.38 -6.13
N SER A 7 -0.34 -15.71 -4.87
CA SER A 7 0.71 -15.03 -4.14
C SER A 7 1.94 -15.05 -5.03
N HIS A 8 2.36 -13.89 -5.56
CA HIS A 8 3.61 -13.76 -6.27
C HIS A 8 4.72 -14.10 -5.27
N SER A 9 5.06 -15.38 -5.17
CA SER A 9 6.18 -15.90 -4.39
C SER A 9 7.48 -15.65 -5.15
N GLY A 10 7.63 -14.42 -5.63
CA GLY A 10 8.81 -13.89 -6.28
C GLY A 10 9.39 -12.77 -5.43
N TRP A 11 10.64 -12.41 -5.71
CA TRP A 11 11.28 -11.29 -5.05
C TRP A 11 10.61 -9.98 -5.51
N THR A 12 10.38 -9.08 -4.56
CA THR A 12 9.86 -7.74 -4.82
C THR A 12 10.84 -6.72 -4.25
N PHE A 13 10.96 -5.55 -4.88
CA PHE A 13 11.87 -4.50 -4.42
C PHE A 13 11.37 -3.83 -3.12
N VAL A 14 10.05 -3.70 -2.97
CA VAL A 14 9.43 -2.98 -1.85
C VAL A 14 8.94 -3.97 -0.80
N THR A 15 9.32 -3.75 0.46
CA THR A 15 8.89 -4.60 1.58
C THR A 15 7.41 -4.45 1.86
N ASN A 16 6.80 -5.47 2.47
CA ASN A 16 5.41 -5.39 2.92
C ASN A 16 5.16 -4.25 3.90
N HIS A 17 6.13 -3.92 4.75
CA HIS A 17 6.04 -2.79 5.70
C HIS A 17 5.90 -1.46 4.95
N ALA A 18 6.74 -1.24 3.93
CA ALA A 18 6.69 -0.03 3.13
C ALA A 18 5.37 0.10 2.35
N ARG A 19 4.84 -1.01 1.80
CA ARG A 19 3.54 -1.01 1.10
C ARG A 19 2.37 -0.68 2.03
N VAL A 20 2.36 -1.26 3.23
CA VAL A 20 1.33 -0.94 4.25
C VAL A 20 1.44 0.53 4.68
N LEU A 21 2.65 1.02 4.89
CA LEU A 21 2.88 2.43 5.26
C LEU A 21 2.41 3.38 4.16
N ALA A 22 2.67 3.07 2.89
CA ALA A 22 2.19 3.83 1.74
C ALA A 22 0.66 3.86 1.64
N ALA A 23 0.01 2.71 1.85
CA ALA A 23 -1.46 2.63 1.85
C ALA A 23 -2.09 3.49 2.96
N ILE A 24 -1.46 3.55 4.13
CA ILE A 24 -1.90 4.41 5.24
C ILE A 24 -1.62 5.89 4.94
N ALA A 25 -0.52 6.20 4.26
CA ALA A 25 -0.18 7.57 3.88
C ALA A 25 -1.18 8.16 2.88
N ASP A 26 -1.67 7.34 1.95
CA ASP A 26 -2.71 7.73 1.00
C ASP A 26 -4.07 7.97 1.68
N ASN A 27 -4.45 7.09 2.61
CA ASN A 27 -5.67 7.25 3.39
C ASN A 27 -5.45 6.91 4.89
N PRO A 28 -5.29 7.93 5.76
CA PRO A 28 -5.08 7.73 7.19
C PRO A 28 -6.23 7.03 7.93
N ASN A 29 -7.43 6.97 7.32
CA ASN A 29 -8.62 6.33 7.89
C ASN A 29 -8.92 4.96 7.24
N VAL A 30 -7.95 4.41 6.50
CA VAL A 30 -8.11 3.14 5.80
C VAL A 30 -8.37 1.99 6.78
N ARG A 31 -9.28 1.08 6.41
CA ARG A 31 -9.58 -0.10 7.24
C ARG A 31 -8.57 -1.19 6.97
N ILE A 32 -8.24 -1.99 7.98
CA ILE A 32 -7.30 -3.13 7.87
C ILE A 32 -7.63 -4.06 6.70
N ARG A 33 -8.92 -4.32 6.46
CA ARG A 33 -9.38 -5.13 5.33
C ARG A 33 -9.02 -4.53 3.97
N ASP A 34 -9.09 -3.20 3.85
CA ASP A 34 -8.84 -2.50 2.59
C ASP A 34 -7.32 -2.46 2.34
N ILE A 35 -6.51 -2.27 3.40
CA ILE A 35 -5.04 -2.44 3.35
C ILE A 35 -4.68 -3.87 2.93
N ALA A 36 -5.33 -4.88 3.51
CA ALA A 36 -5.05 -6.28 3.21
C ALA A 36 -5.29 -6.60 1.73
N VAL A 37 -6.41 -6.13 1.16
CA VAL A 37 -6.70 -6.28 -0.27
C VAL A 37 -5.68 -5.53 -1.12
N HIS A 38 -5.42 -4.25 -0.81
CA HIS A 38 -4.53 -3.40 -1.60
C HIS A 38 -3.07 -3.91 -1.59
N CYS A 39 -2.56 -4.26 -0.41
CA CYS A 39 -1.21 -4.82 -0.25
C CYS A 39 -1.11 -6.30 -0.60
N ARG A 40 -2.22 -6.98 -0.93
CA ARG A 40 -2.31 -8.45 -1.15
C ARG A 40 -1.75 -9.25 0.03
N LEU A 41 -2.13 -8.85 1.23
CA LEU A 41 -1.76 -9.46 2.50
C LEU A 41 -2.99 -10.04 3.19
N THR A 42 -2.78 -10.90 4.17
CA THR A 42 -3.85 -11.30 5.08
C THR A 42 -4.07 -10.21 6.12
N GLU A 43 -5.29 -10.08 6.65
CA GLU A 43 -5.57 -9.11 7.72
C GLU A 43 -4.66 -9.33 8.95
N ARG A 44 -4.36 -10.59 9.28
CA ARG A 44 -3.40 -10.93 10.34
C ARG A 44 -1.99 -10.42 10.05
N ALA A 45 -1.53 -10.52 8.81
CA ALA A 45 -0.22 -9.99 8.42
C ALA A 45 -0.19 -8.47 8.51
N VAL A 46 -1.26 -7.80 8.06
CA VAL A 46 -1.39 -6.34 8.19
C VAL A 46 -1.39 -5.91 9.65
N GLN A 47 -2.16 -6.58 10.51
CA GLN A 47 -2.18 -6.29 11.95
C GLN A 47 -0.78 -6.42 12.57
N ARG A 48 -0.05 -7.49 12.24
CA ARG A 48 1.33 -7.68 12.71
C ARG A 48 2.25 -6.55 12.25
N ILE A 49 2.19 -6.19 10.96
CA ILE A 49 2.99 -5.11 10.40
C ILE A 49 2.67 -3.77 11.06
N ILE A 50 1.39 -3.46 11.30
CA ILE A 50 0.98 -2.25 12.02
C ILE A 50 1.57 -2.25 13.43
N SER A 51 1.45 -3.36 14.16
CA SER A 51 2.03 -3.46 15.50
C SER A 51 3.55 -3.33 15.51
N ASP A 52 4.24 -3.86 14.50
CA ASP A 52 5.70 -3.72 14.36
C ASP A 52 6.07 -2.24 14.10
N LEU A 53 5.35 -1.56 13.20
CA LEU A 53 5.52 -0.13 12.92
C LEU A 53 5.23 0.76 14.14
N GLU A 54 4.24 0.41 14.95
CA GLU A 54 3.89 1.13 16.18
C GLU A 54 4.93 0.97 17.28
N GLN A 55 5.38 -0.27 17.54
CA GLN A 55 6.47 -0.54 18.49
C GLN A 55 7.72 0.23 18.10
N ASP A 56 7.99 0.30 16.80
CA ASP A 56 9.12 1.02 16.27
C ASP A 56 8.88 2.52 16.12
N GLY A 57 7.68 3.01 16.48
CA GLY A 57 7.25 4.40 16.51
C GLY A 57 7.24 5.11 15.16
N TYR A 58 7.07 4.35 14.08
CA TYR A 58 6.83 4.89 12.73
C TYR A 58 5.36 5.23 12.50
N LEU A 59 4.48 4.61 13.29
CA LEU A 59 3.04 4.73 13.22
C LEU A 59 2.48 4.91 14.63
N SER A 60 1.41 5.67 14.73
CA SER A 60 0.52 5.65 15.90
C SER A 60 -0.92 5.52 15.42
N HIS A 61 -1.75 4.82 16.19
CA HIS A 61 -3.18 4.79 15.93
C HIS A 61 -3.94 5.48 17.06
N THR A 62 -4.99 6.20 16.69
CA THR A 62 -6.00 6.70 17.61
C THR A 62 -7.34 6.12 17.21
N ARG A 63 -8.06 5.57 18.18
CA ARG A 63 -9.40 5.03 17.95
C ARG A 63 -10.42 6.15 18.13
N ASP A 64 -11.04 6.56 17.03
CA ASP A 64 -12.17 7.49 17.04
C ASP A 64 -13.48 6.70 16.90
N GLY A 65 -14.00 6.23 18.04
CA GLY A 65 -15.21 5.41 18.12
C GLY A 65 -15.10 4.07 17.37
N ARG A 66 -15.74 3.99 16.20
CA ARG A 66 -15.75 2.79 15.32
C ARG A 66 -14.67 2.82 14.25
N SER A 67 -13.96 3.93 14.11
CA SER A 67 -12.91 4.13 13.10
C SER A 67 -11.54 4.20 13.76
N ASN A 68 -10.54 3.68 13.06
CA ASN A 68 -9.14 3.89 13.43
C ASN A 68 -8.60 5.01 12.56
N THR A 69 -7.95 5.99 13.18
CA THR A 69 -7.17 7.01 12.48
C THR A 69 -5.70 6.71 12.74
N TYR A 70 -4.94 6.53 11.67
CA TYR A 70 -3.51 6.31 11.74
C TYR A 70 -2.75 7.61 11.51
N ARG A 71 -1.62 7.77 12.20
CA ARG A 71 -0.71 8.90 12.05
C ARG A 71 0.70 8.38 11.87
N ILE A 72 1.30 8.75 10.75
CA ILE A 72 2.68 8.41 10.40
C ILE A 72 3.61 9.48 10.98
N GLU A 73 4.80 9.06 11.42
CA GLU A 73 5.88 9.96 11.82
C GLU A 73 6.84 10.20 10.62
N PRO A 74 6.62 11.25 9.80
CA PRO A 74 7.32 11.43 8.52
C PRO A 74 8.82 11.70 8.68
N ASP A 75 9.21 12.34 9.78
CA ASP A 75 10.60 12.76 10.04
C ASP A 75 11.46 11.63 10.62
N LYS A 76 10.87 10.48 10.89
CA LYS A 76 11.59 9.35 11.44
C LYS A 76 12.54 8.76 10.40
N VAL A 77 13.78 8.50 10.84
CA VAL A 77 14.83 7.94 9.98
C VAL A 77 14.61 6.43 9.83
N LEU A 78 14.92 5.92 8.64
CA LEU A 78 14.92 4.49 8.37
C LEU A 78 16.04 3.80 9.18
N ARG A 79 15.73 2.63 9.77
CA ARG A 79 16.63 1.92 10.70
C ARG A 79 17.86 1.33 10.05
N HIS A 80 17.82 1.06 8.74
CA HIS A 80 18.90 0.35 8.09
C HIS A 80 20.10 1.31 7.89
N PRO A 81 21.34 0.91 8.24
CA PRO A 81 22.51 1.79 8.08
C PRO A 81 22.78 2.21 6.63
N ALA A 82 22.31 1.43 5.65
CA ALA A 82 22.36 1.81 4.23
C ALA A 82 21.36 2.91 3.85
N GLU A 83 20.38 3.17 4.71
CA GLU A 83 19.32 4.18 4.55
C GLU A 83 19.51 5.33 5.55
N ALA A 84 20.70 5.42 6.17
CA ALA A 84 21.02 6.43 7.16
C ALA A 84 20.84 7.84 6.56
N GLY A 85 19.93 8.61 7.15
CA GLY A 85 19.58 9.96 6.70
C GLY A 85 18.36 10.05 5.78
N LEU A 86 17.79 8.92 5.34
CA LEU A 86 16.51 8.89 4.65
C LEU A 86 15.37 8.88 5.66
N THR A 87 14.39 9.75 5.44
CA THR A 87 13.18 9.83 6.25
C THR A 87 12.08 8.96 5.66
N VAL A 88 11.11 8.58 6.50
CA VAL A 88 9.87 7.94 6.04
C VAL A 88 9.17 8.77 4.96
N ALA A 89 9.17 10.11 5.09
CA ALA A 89 8.58 10.99 4.08
C ALA A 89 9.24 10.84 2.71
N ALA A 90 10.57 10.73 2.65
CA ALA A 90 11.29 10.54 1.39
C ALA A 90 10.92 9.21 0.71
N LEU A 91 10.82 8.13 1.49
CA LEU A 91 10.36 6.84 0.99
C LEU A 91 8.93 6.91 0.45
N LEU A 92 8.02 7.50 1.24
CA LEU A 92 6.61 7.62 0.86
C LEU A 92 6.41 8.49 -0.38
N SER A 93 7.21 9.55 -0.55
CA SER A 93 7.15 10.40 -1.73
C SER A 93 7.41 9.63 -3.02
N LEU A 94 8.25 8.59 -2.99
CA LEU A 94 8.53 7.72 -4.13
C LEU A 94 7.43 6.68 -4.37
N LEU A 95 6.82 6.17 -3.29
CA LEU A 95 5.82 5.09 -3.38
C LEU A 95 4.41 5.60 -3.70
N VAL A 96 4.01 6.74 -3.15
CA VAL A 96 2.66 7.30 -3.36
C VAL A 96 2.49 7.85 -4.79
N GLN A 97 3.57 8.35 -5.41
CA GLN A 97 3.52 8.83 -6.79
C GLN A 97 3.16 7.71 -7.79
N ASP A 98 3.72 6.50 -7.62
CA ASP A 98 3.52 5.37 -8.54
C ASP A 98 2.11 4.76 -8.47
N GLU A 99 1.49 4.74 -7.28
CA GLU A 99 0.13 4.22 -7.08
C GLU A 99 -0.94 5.13 -7.72
N THR A 100 -0.74 6.46 -7.67
CA THR A 100 -1.66 7.41 -8.33
C THR A 100 -1.67 7.27 -9.86
N ASP A 101 -0.55 6.84 -10.45
CA ASP A 101 -0.42 6.61 -11.89
C ASP A 101 -0.93 5.22 -12.34
N HIS A 102 -0.74 4.18 -11.51
CA HIS A 102 -1.31 2.86 -11.76
C HIS A 102 -2.84 2.85 -11.68
N GLY A 103 -3.44 3.64 -10.77
CA GLY A 103 -4.89 3.81 -10.66
C GLY A 103 -5.53 4.50 -11.88
N ARG A 104 -4.78 5.36 -12.60
CA ARG A 104 -5.25 6.00 -13.84
C ARG A 104 -5.14 5.12 -15.09
N SER A 105 -4.17 4.21 -15.13
CA SER A 105 -3.98 3.30 -16.27
C SER A 105 -4.99 2.15 -16.33
N ALA A 106 -5.75 1.91 -15.25
CA ALA A 106 -6.86 0.95 -15.22
C ALA A 106 -8.20 1.53 -15.75
N GLY A 107 -8.16 2.47 -16.69
CA GLY A 107 -9.33 2.88 -17.48
C GLY A 107 -9.69 1.81 -18.52
N PRO A 108 -10.97 1.61 -18.87
CA PRO A 108 -11.38 0.48 -19.68
C PRO A 108 -10.75 0.62 -21.07
N ALA A 109 -9.88 -0.32 -21.42
CA ALA A 109 -9.53 -0.55 -22.82
C ALA A 109 -10.82 -0.93 -23.55
N SER A 110 -11.51 0.08 -24.05
CA SER A 110 -12.57 -0.03 -25.03
C SER A 110 -12.01 -0.81 -26.21
N ARG A 111 -12.29 -2.11 -26.21
CA ARG A 111 -12.20 -2.96 -27.40
C ARG A 111 -13.26 -2.50 -28.39
N THR A 112 -12.98 -1.37 -29.05
CA THR A 112 -13.62 -1.03 -30.30
C THR A 112 -12.99 -1.93 -31.35
N SER A 113 -13.65 -3.05 -31.66
CA SER A 113 -13.36 -3.80 -32.88
C SER A 113 -14.25 -3.25 -34.00
N PRO A 114 -13.68 -2.63 -35.05
CA PRO A 114 -14.39 -2.37 -36.27
C PRO A 114 -14.08 -3.52 -37.24
N PHE A 115 -14.94 -4.52 -37.31
CA PHE A 115 -14.98 -5.36 -38.50
C PHE A 115 -16.42 -5.48 -38.99
N SER A 116 -16.79 -4.45 -39.75
CA SER A 116 -17.76 -4.54 -40.84
C SER A 116 -17.05 -5.16 -42.05
N THR A 117 -17.59 -6.25 -42.59
CA THR A 117 -17.65 -6.46 -44.05
C THR A 117 -18.76 -7.46 -44.33
N ALA A 118 -19.70 -6.98 -45.12
CA ALA A 118 -20.81 -7.70 -45.72
C ALA A 118 -20.33 -8.77 -46.70
N ARG A 119 -21.11 -9.86 -46.82
CA ARG A 119 -21.44 -10.47 -48.11
C ARG A 119 -22.71 -11.29 -48.02
#